data_AF-J2PNE4-F1
#
_entry.id   AF-J2PNE4-F1
#
_cell.length_a   1.000
_cell.length_b   1.000
_cell.length_c   1.000
_cell.angle_alpha   90.00
_cell.angle_beta   90.00
_cell.angle_gamma   90.00
#
_symmetry.space_group_name_H-M   'P 1'
#
loop_
_entity.id
_entity.type
_entity.pdbx_description
1 polymer ?
#
loop_
_entity_poly.entity_id
_entity_poly.type
_entity_poly.pdbx_seq_one_letter_code
_entity_poly.pdbx_strand_id
1 'polypeptide(L)'
;MPFIGYNSFLSIPAIIETWSMLNDLFEDEEQVDWIEEDRIKPLIWSKKWISFTDFEASSHLILDLDPGRNGISGQIFKYHSGMGYQEVIANSFEEFSIEILKRFQGNQISFTEGVISFDDHYFV
;
A
#
# COMPACT_ATOMS: atom_id res chain seq x y z
N MET A 1 6.53 3.25 17.67
CA MET A 1 5.41 2.48 17.08
C MET A 1 6.02 1.25 16.43
N PRO A 2 5.46 0.04 16.59
CA PRO A 2 6.00 -1.12 15.88
C PRO A 2 5.72 -0.95 14.40
N PHE A 3 6.79 -1.01 13.60
CA PHE A 3 6.72 -0.99 12.15
C PHE A 3 6.48 -2.40 11.63
N ILE A 4 5.65 -2.58 10.59
CA ILE A 4 5.61 -3.83 9.83
C ILE A 4 6.46 -3.63 8.58
N GLY A 5 7.64 -4.26 8.52
CA GLY A 5 8.53 -4.09 7.36
C GLY A 5 8.85 -2.63 7.07
N TYR A 6 9.07 -1.84 8.13
CA TYR A 6 9.24 -0.37 8.10
C TYR A 6 8.03 0.47 7.66
N ASN A 7 6.92 -0.12 7.24
CA ASN A 7 5.65 0.57 7.06
C ASN A 7 4.96 0.80 8.42
N SER A 8 4.77 2.05 8.80
CA SER A 8 3.96 2.43 9.96
C SER A 8 2.49 2.59 9.56
N PHE A 9 1.57 1.98 10.30
CA PHE A 9 0.15 2.29 10.15
C PHE A 9 -0.11 3.74 10.55
N LEU A 10 -0.79 4.46 9.66
CA LEU A 10 -1.21 5.82 9.91
C LEU A 10 -2.45 5.84 10.81
N SER A 11 -2.54 6.88 11.64
CA SER A 11 -3.81 7.21 12.30
C SER A 11 -4.83 7.73 11.28
N ILE A 12 -6.13 7.67 11.58
CA ILE A 12 -7.17 8.19 10.68
C ILE A 12 -6.92 9.66 10.28
N PRO A 13 -6.59 10.60 11.21
CA PRO A 13 -6.22 11.97 10.81
C PRO A 13 -5.04 12.01 9.85
N ALA A 14 -3.99 11.23 10.11
CA ALA A 14 -2.82 11.18 9.24
C ALA A 14 -3.15 10.59 7.86
N ILE A 15 -4.04 9.60 7.77
CA ILE A 15 -4.54 9.09 6.49
C ILE A 15 -5.22 10.21 5.68
N ILE A 16 -6.06 11.02 6.34
CA ILE A 16 -6.76 12.14 5.69
C ILE A 16 -5.76 13.21 5.23
N GLU A 17 -4.79 13.57 6.07
CA GLU A 17 -3.74 14.55 5.74
C GLU A 17 -2.87 14.07 4.58
N THR A 18 -2.39 12.82 4.62
CA THR A 18 -1.60 12.21 3.54
C THR A 18 -2.40 12.13 2.25
N TRP A 19 -3.66 11.70 2.30
CA TRP A 19 -4.53 11.63 1.13
C TRP A 19 -4.77 13.02 0.51
N SER A 20 -4.99 14.05 1.33
CA SER A 20 -5.15 15.43 0.85
C SER A 20 -3.88 15.90 0.15
N MET A 21 -2.72 15.70 0.78
CA MET A 21 -1.43 16.09 0.23
C MET A 21 -1.12 15.39 -1.11
N LEU A 22 -1.39 14.08 -1.22
CA LEU A 22 -1.17 13.33 -2.46
C LEU A 22 -2.10 13.78 -3.58
N ASN A 23 -3.36 14.11 -3.27
CA ASN A 23 -4.28 14.67 -4.26
C ASN A 23 -3.84 16.03 -4.78
N ASP A 24 -3.32 16.89 -3.90
CA ASP A 24 -2.79 18.20 -4.28
C ASP A 24 -1.50 18.05 -5.10
N LEU A 25 -0.64 17.08 -4.74
CA LEU A 25 0.63 16.83 -5.41
C LEU A 25 0.46 16.30 -6.84
N PHE A 26 -0.55 15.44 -7.06
CA PHE A 26 -0.79 14.75 -8.34
C PHE A 26 -2.07 15.22 -9.04
N GLU A 27 -2.54 16.43 -8.77
CA GLU A 27 -3.78 16.96 -9.34
C GLU A 27 -3.76 16.99 -10.88
N ASP A 28 -2.61 17.29 -11.46
CA ASP A 28 -2.40 17.48 -12.91
C ASP A 28 -1.80 16.25 -13.61
N GLU A 29 -1.60 15.13 -12.91
CA GLU A 29 -1.01 13.93 -13.50
C GLU A 29 -2.06 13.12 -14.30
N GLU A 30 -1.66 12.67 -15.49
CA GLU A 30 -2.52 11.93 -16.42
C GLU A 30 -2.23 10.41 -16.42
N GLN A 31 -2.96 9.69 -17.28
CA GLN A 31 -2.73 8.28 -17.54
C GLN A 31 -1.31 8.03 -18.06
N VAL A 32 -0.75 6.91 -17.63
CA VAL A 32 0.61 6.50 -17.92
C VAL A 32 0.65 5.48 -19.06
N ASP A 33 1.21 5.86 -20.21
CA ASP A 33 1.24 5.01 -21.41
C ASP A 33 2.19 3.80 -21.32
N TRP A 34 3.12 3.80 -20.36
CA TRP A 34 4.11 2.73 -20.18
C TRP A 34 3.70 1.65 -19.17
N ILE A 35 2.49 1.73 -18.61
CA ILE A 35 1.94 0.72 -17.70
C ILE A 35 0.78 0.02 -18.40
N GLU A 36 0.88 -1.31 -18.56
CA GLU A 36 -0.25 -2.09 -19.05
C GLU A 36 -1.26 -2.29 -17.90
N GLU A 37 -2.51 -1.90 -18.13
CA GLU A 37 -3.56 -2.08 -17.14
C GLU A 37 -3.84 -3.57 -16.88
N ASP A 38 -3.96 -3.95 -15.61
CA ASP A 38 -4.46 -5.27 -15.22
C ASP A 38 -5.34 -5.15 -13.97
N ARG A 39 -4.77 -5.44 -12.79
CA ARG A 39 -5.47 -5.29 -11.52
C ARG A 39 -5.46 -3.87 -10.99
N ILE A 40 -4.48 -3.06 -11.38
CA ILE A 40 -4.33 -1.68 -10.95
C ILE A 40 -4.37 -0.80 -12.20
N LYS A 41 -4.98 0.38 -12.08
CA LYS A 41 -5.07 1.32 -13.21
C LYS A 41 -3.69 1.91 -13.55
N PRO A 42 -3.42 2.20 -14.83
CA PRO A 42 -2.16 2.79 -15.27
C PRO A 42 -2.16 4.31 -15.01
N LEU A 43 -2.27 4.69 -13.74
CA LEU A 43 -2.29 6.08 -13.29
C LEU A 43 -1.10 6.32 -12.36
N ILE A 44 -0.59 7.55 -12.34
CA ILE A 44 0.35 7.98 -11.29
C ILE A 44 -0.38 8.01 -9.95
N TRP A 45 -1.59 8.55 -9.92
CA TRP A 45 -2.42 8.63 -8.73
C TRP A 45 -3.91 8.59 -9.06
N SER A 46 -4.70 8.08 -8.13
CA SER A 46 -6.16 8.18 -8.15
C SER A 46 -6.64 8.78 -6.84
N LYS A 47 -7.60 9.71 -6.89
CA LYS A 47 -8.22 10.30 -5.68
C LYS A 47 -8.96 9.25 -4.81
N LYS A 48 -9.12 8.04 -5.32
CA LYS A 48 -9.74 6.89 -4.65
C LYS A 48 -8.72 5.88 -4.10
N TRP A 49 -7.43 6.14 -4.26
CA TRP A 49 -6.37 5.37 -3.62
C TRP A 49 -6.11 5.94 -2.22
N ILE A 50 -6.23 5.11 -1.20
CA ILE A 50 -6.12 5.55 0.20
C ILE A 50 -4.83 4.97 0.79
N SER A 51 -3.85 5.82 1.02
CA SER A 51 -2.62 5.43 1.74
C SER A 51 -2.94 5.23 3.22
N PHE A 52 -2.66 4.02 3.74
CA PHE A 52 -2.88 3.70 5.15
C PHE A 52 -1.59 3.38 5.90
N THR A 53 -0.45 3.43 5.22
CA THR A 53 0.88 3.34 5.83
C THR A 53 1.81 4.46 5.39
N ASP A 54 2.87 4.66 6.15
CA ASP A 54 3.98 5.53 5.78
C ASP A 54 5.30 4.77 5.96
N PHE A 55 6.15 4.81 4.91
CA PHE A 55 7.54 4.39 4.95
C PHE A 55 8.41 5.39 4.18
N GLU A 56 9.25 6.11 4.94
CA GLU A 56 10.27 7.03 4.42
C GLU A 56 9.76 7.96 3.29
N ALA A 57 8.49 8.38 3.35
CA ALA A 57 7.85 9.26 2.38
C ALA A 57 7.89 8.76 0.90
N SER A 58 8.09 7.46 0.65
CA SER A 58 8.29 6.96 -0.72
C SER A 58 7.61 5.63 -1.04
N SER A 59 7.24 4.84 -0.03
CA SER A 59 6.51 3.60 -0.22
C SER A 59 5.29 3.55 0.67
N HIS A 60 4.15 3.27 0.06
CA HIS A 60 2.87 3.22 0.76
C HIS A 60 2.14 1.92 0.44
N LEU A 61 1.46 1.36 1.42
CA LEU A 61 0.39 0.40 1.16
C LEU A 61 -0.88 1.20 0.87
N ILE A 62 -1.49 0.88 -0.26
CA ILE A 62 -2.69 1.56 -0.75
C ILE A 62 -3.88 0.62 -0.62
N LEU A 63 -4.96 1.12 -0.02
CA LEU A 63 -6.30 0.57 -0.18
C LEU A 63 -6.89 1.10 -1.48
N ASP A 64 -7.09 0.20 -2.43
CA ASP A 64 -7.50 0.53 -3.79
C ASP A 64 -9.03 0.53 -3.94
N LEU A 65 -9.62 1.72 -4.06
CA LEU A 65 -11.05 1.88 -4.36
C LEU A 65 -11.32 2.22 -5.83
N ASP A 66 -10.31 2.11 -6.70
CA ASP A 66 -10.40 2.39 -8.13
C ASP A 66 -9.55 1.41 -8.95
N PRO A 67 -9.80 0.09 -8.80
CA PRO A 67 -8.99 -0.94 -9.42
C PRO A 67 -9.04 -0.89 -10.95
N GLY A 68 -8.07 -1.55 -11.58
CA GLY A 68 -8.06 -1.80 -13.02
C GLY A 68 -9.06 -2.89 -13.43
N ARG A 69 -9.11 -3.16 -14.74
CA ARG A 69 -10.04 -4.12 -15.39
C ARG A 69 -10.21 -5.48 -14.71
N ASN A 70 -9.14 -6.03 -14.14
CA ASN A 70 -9.14 -7.34 -13.48
C ASN A 70 -8.95 -7.24 -11.96
N GLY A 71 -8.98 -6.04 -11.39
CA GLY A 71 -8.78 -5.81 -9.98
C GLY A 71 -10.06 -5.95 -9.15
N ILE A 72 -9.90 -5.87 -7.84
CA ILE A 72 -10.98 -6.00 -6.86
C ILE A 72 -11.01 -4.74 -6.01
N SER A 73 -12.19 -4.12 -5.89
CA SER A 73 -12.33 -2.95 -5.02
C SER A 73 -12.06 -3.35 -3.57
N GLY A 74 -11.13 -2.63 -2.93
CA GLY A 74 -10.63 -2.91 -1.59
C GLY A 74 -9.37 -3.75 -1.55
N GLN A 75 -8.79 -4.13 -2.69
CA GLN A 75 -7.48 -4.79 -2.75
C GLN A 75 -6.38 -3.88 -2.18
N ILE A 76 -5.28 -4.50 -1.72
CA ILE A 76 -4.12 -3.81 -1.18
C ILE A 76 -2.95 -3.97 -2.13
N PHE A 77 -2.30 -2.88 -2.51
CA PHE A 77 -1.09 -2.93 -3.32
C PHE A 77 0.04 -2.05 -2.76
N LYS A 78 1.27 -2.34 -3.15
CA LYS A 78 2.44 -1.52 -2.85
C LYS A 78 2.59 -0.41 -3.89
N TYR A 79 2.54 0.84 -3.42
CA TYR A 79 2.75 2.02 -4.23
C TYR A 79 4.18 2.53 -4.06
N HIS A 80 4.86 2.68 -5.19
CA HIS A 80 6.16 3.32 -5.32
C HIS A 80 6.08 4.35 -6.44
N SER A 81 6.37 5.62 -6.14
CA SER A 81 6.38 6.67 -7.16
C SER A 81 7.43 6.36 -8.23
N GLY A 82 7.03 6.30 -9.50
CA GLY A 82 7.94 6.14 -10.65
C GLY A 82 8.29 4.70 -11.03
N MET A 83 7.76 3.66 -10.37
CA MET A 83 7.91 2.29 -10.84
C MET A 83 6.74 1.87 -11.75
N GLY A 84 7.05 1.20 -12.86
CA GLY A 84 6.07 0.60 -13.76
C GLY A 84 5.51 -0.75 -13.29
N TYR A 85 5.84 -1.18 -12.07
CA TYR A 85 5.37 -2.43 -11.48
C TYR A 85 4.65 -2.12 -10.15
N GLN A 86 3.38 -2.48 -10.08
CA GLN A 86 2.57 -2.37 -8.87
C GLN A 86 2.01 -3.76 -8.57
N GLU A 87 2.35 -4.32 -7.40
CA GLU A 87 1.95 -5.66 -6.98
C GLU A 87 0.78 -5.56 -6.01
N VAL A 88 -0.32 -6.26 -6.33
CA VAL A 88 -1.43 -6.47 -5.39
C VAL A 88 -1.04 -7.57 -4.41
N ILE A 89 -0.93 -7.22 -3.12
CA ILE A 89 -0.48 -8.12 -2.06
C ILE A 89 -1.63 -8.78 -1.28
N ALA A 90 -2.86 -8.28 -1.42
CA ALA A 90 -4.07 -8.88 -0.85
C ALA A 90 -5.32 -8.45 -1.62
N ASN A 91 -6.36 -9.28 -1.67
CA ASN A 91 -7.63 -8.93 -2.35
C ASN A 91 -8.57 -8.10 -1.47
N SER A 92 -8.28 -8.00 -0.17
CA SER A 92 -9.01 -7.15 0.76
C SER A 92 -8.14 -6.73 1.95
N PHE A 93 -8.56 -5.68 2.66
CA PHE A 93 -7.96 -5.31 3.95
C PHE A 93 -8.13 -6.40 5.02
N GLU A 94 -9.22 -7.19 4.94
CA GLU A 94 -9.44 -8.34 5.83
C GLU A 94 -8.41 -9.45 5.58
N GLU A 95 -8.20 -9.83 4.32
CA GLU A 95 -7.20 -10.84 3.94
C GLU A 95 -5.80 -10.40 4.40
N PHE A 96 -5.44 -9.14 4.12
CA PHE A 96 -4.20 -8.52 4.59
C PHE A 96 -4.03 -8.61 6.11
N SER A 97 -5.07 -8.27 6.87
CA SER A 97 -5.04 -8.29 8.34
C SER A 97 -4.94 -9.71 8.91
N ILE A 98 -5.64 -10.66 8.30
CA ILE A 98 -5.60 -12.08 8.68
C ILE A 98 -4.20 -12.66 8.44
N GLU A 99 -3.55 -12.30 7.34
CA GLU A 99 -2.20 -12.75 7.02
C GLU A 99 -1.16 -12.24 8.03
N ILE A 100 -1.28 -10.98 8.47
CA ILE A 100 -0.47 -10.44 9.55
C ILE A 100 -0.72 -11.21 10.86
N LEU A 101 -1.99 -11.45 11.22
CA LEU A 101 -2.36 -12.19 12.43
C LEU A 101 -1.77 -13.62 12.44
N LYS A 102 -1.82 -14.32 11.31
CA LYS A 102 -1.23 -15.66 11.17
C LYS A 102 0.27 -15.67 11.47
N ARG A 103 1.00 -14.67 10.96
CA ARG A 103 2.45 -14.53 11.21
C ARG A 103 2.76 -14.30 12.69
N PHE A 104 1.97 -13.45 13.34
CA PHE A 104 2.07 -13.26 14.79
C PHE A 104 1.80 -14.56 15.57
N GLN A 105 0.73 -15.28 15.23
CA GLN A 105 0.37 -16.54 15.90
C GLN A 105 1.39 -17.65 15.66
N GLY A 106 2.01 -17.68 14.47
CA GLY A 106 3.06 -18.63 14.10
C GLY A 106 4.46 -18.26 14.59
N ASN A 107 4.63 -17.12 15.28
CA ASN A 107 5.93 -16.56 15.65
C ASN A 107 6.89 -16.43 14.45
N GLN A 108 6.34 -16.11 13.28
CA GLN A 108 7.07 -15.88 12.02
C GLN A 108 7.46 -14.39 11.91
N ILE A 109 8.03 -13.86 12.99
CA ILE A 109 8.40 -12.45 13.11
C ILE A 109 9.82 -12.34 13.65
N SER A 110 10.54 -11.34 13.18
CA SER A 110 11.75 -10.83 13.83
C SER A 110 11.47 -9.46 14.41
N PHE A 111 12.06 -9.15 15.56
CA PHE A 111 11.96 -7.85 16.20
C PHE A 111 13.36 -7.28 16.39
N THR A 112 13.64 -6.15 15.75
CA THR A 112 14.95 -5.48 15.81
C THR A 112 14.73 -3.98 15.81
N GLU A 113 15.34 -3.27 16.76
CA GLU A 113 15.30 -1.80 16.85
C GLU A 113 13.88 -1.19 16.80
N GLY A 114 12.87 -1.88 17.34
CA GLY A 114 11.48 -1.40 17.32
C GLY A 114 10.69 -1.73 16.06
N VAL A 115 11.29 -2.44 15.10
CA VAL A 115 10.69 -2.89 13.85
C VAL A 115 10.32 -4.36 13.95
N ILE A 116 9.09 -4.69 13.55
CA ILE A 116 8.63 -6.06 13.33
C ILE A 116 8.80 -6.35 11.84
N SER A 117 9.62 -7.36 11.52
CA SER A 117 9.84 -7.79 10.15
C SER A 117 9.34 -9.21 9.97
N PHE A 118 8.86 -9.53 8.77
CA PHE A 118 8.51 -10.88 8.36
C PHE A 118 9.63 -11.44 7.48
N ASP A 119 9.89 -12.74 7.59
CA ASP A 119 10.95 -13.41 6.83
C ASP A 119 10.62 -13.52 5.34
N ASP A 120 9.35 -13.31 4.97
CA ASP A 120 8.89 -13.31 3.59
C ASP A 120 8.85 -11.90 3.01
N HIS A 121 9.58 -11.70 1.90
CA HIS A 121 9.72 -10.41 1.22
C HIS A 121 8.41 -9.80 0.69
N TYR A 122 7.25 -10.47 0.84
CA TYR A 122 5.97 -9.99 0.32
C TYR A 122 5.46 -8.71 0.99
N PHE A 123 5.90 -8.40 2.21
CA PHE A 123 5.49 -7.18 2.94
C PHE A 123 6.53 -6.05 2.95
N VAL A 124 7.69 -6.24 2.30
CA VAL A 124 8.74 -5.21 2.15
C VAL A 124 8.81 -4.75 0.71
#